data_AF-A0AAD9KBR6-F1
#
_entry.id   AF-A0AAD9KBR6-F1
#
_cell.length_a   1.000
_cell.length_b   1.000
_cell.length_c   1.000
_cell.angle_alpha   90.00
_cell.angle_beta   90.00
_cell.angle_gamma   90.00
#
_symmetry.space_group_name_H-M   'P 1'
#
loop_
_entity.id
_entity.type
_entity.pdbx_description
1 polymer ?
#
loop_
_entity_poly.entity_id
_entity_poly.type
_entity_poly.pdbx_seq_one_letter_code
_entity_poly.pdbx_strand_id
1 'polypeptide(L)'
;MSEDEEAWTFYKEGTDSIEIQKDGLLQKIHFRCKDRILLRTDMKEKFNYEVDRSSPSNKLRDLVAWSWDIMDEITYARRIHSNRFTLFFVKYR
;
A
#
# COMPACT_ATOMS: atom_id res chain seq x y z
N MET A 1 11.32 27.25 -2.42
CA MET A 1 9.93 26.94 -2.07
C MET A 1 9.62 27.67 -0.77
N SER A 2 8.39 28.12 -0.56
CA SER A 2 8.00 28.68 0.74
C SER A 2 7.82 27.57 1.77
N GLU A 3 7.86 27.91 3.06
CA GLU A 3 7.58 26.96 4.15
C GLU A 3 6.23 26.26 3.98
N ASP A 4 5.22 26.98 3.51
CA ASP A 4 3.88 26.45 3.22
C ASP A 4 3.90 25.41 2.08
N GLU A 5 4.68 25.65 1.02
CA GLU A 5 4.82 24.70 -0.10
C GLU A 5 5.52 23.42 0.34
N GLU A 6 6.51 23.52 1.22
CA GLU A 6 7.23 22.38 1.79
C GLU A 6 6.33 21.57 2.72
N ALA A 7 5.60 22.24 3.62
CA ALA A 7 4.64 21.59 4.50
C ALA A 7 3.52 20.89 3.71
N TRP A 8 2.99 21.56 2.70
CA TRP A 8 1.96 20.98 1.82
C TRP A 8 2.47 19.73 1.11
N THR A 9 3.67 19.79 0.53
CA THR A 9 4.29 18.65 -0.16
C THR A 9 4.49 17.48 0.80
N PHE A 10 5.04 17.74 1.98
CA PHE A 10 5.24 16.71 3.00
C PHE A 10 3.95 15.99 3.39
N TYR A 11 2.87 16.73 3.67
CA TYR A 11 1.58 16.11 4.04
C TYR A 11 0.91 15.43 2.86
N LYS A 12 0.99 16.01 1.66
CA LYS A 12 0.41 15.43 0.44
C LYS A 12 1.05 14.08 0.10
N GLU A 13 2.36 13.97 0.23
CA GLU A 13 3.08 12.72 -0.04
C GLU A 13 2.91 11.70 1.10
N GLY A 14 2.84 12.19 2.34
CA GLY A 14 2.79 11.38 3.56
C GLY A 14 1.38 10.95 4.00
N THR A 15 0.32 11.35 3.31
CA THR A 15 -1.07 10.99 3.67
C THR A 15 -1.86 10.47 2.47
N ASP A 16 -2.93 9.75 2.73
CA ASP A 16 -3.89 9.27 1.73
C ASP A 16 -5.31 9.25 2.32
N SER A 17 -6.30 8.90 1.50
CA SER A 17 -7.68 8.82 1.94
C SER A 17 -8.47 7.70 1.28
N ILE A 18 -9.45 7.16 2.02
CA ILE A 18 -10.43 6.19 1.51
C ILE A 18 -11.85 6.66 1.80
N GLU A 19 -12.78 6.20 0.98
CA GLU A 19 -14.22 6.40 1.18
C GLU A 19 -14.86 5.09 1.62
N ILE A 20 -15.64 5.14 2.70
CA ILE A 20 -16.32 3.98 3.27
C ILE A 20 -17.78 4.33 3.48
N GLN A 21 -18.68 3.43 3.07
CA GLN A 21 -20.09 3.52 3.41
C GLN A 21 -20.35 2.79 4.73
N LYS A 22 -20.92 3.48 5.70
CA LYS A 22 -21.34 2.91 6.99
C LYS A 22 -22.68 3.49 7.40
N ASP A 23 -23.62 2.64 7.78
CA ASP A 23 -24.96 3.04 8.24
C ASP A 23 -25.69 3.96 7.25
N GLY A 24 -25.51 3.70 5.94
CA GLY A 24 -26.09 4.49 4.85
C GLY A 24 -25.37 5.82 4.55
N LEU A 25 -24.34 6.19 5.31
CA LEU A 25 -23.56 7.41 5.12
C LEU A 25 -22.21 7.10 4.46
N LEU A 26 -21.86 7.87 3.44
CA LEU A 26 -20.53 7.85 2.84
C LEU A 26 -19.59 8.77 3.63
N GLN A 27 -18.49 8.22 4.12
CA GLN A 27 -17.51 8.96 4.92
C GLN A 27 -16.14 8.88 4.26
N LYS A 28 -15.41 9.99 4.27
CA LYS A 28 -14.02 10.06 3.80
C LYS A 28 -13.08 10.08 4.99
N ILE A 29 -12.14 9.14 5.02
CA ILE A 29 -11.18 8.97 6.11
C ILE A 29 -9.79 9.27 5.57
N HIS A 30 -9.06 10.16 6.26
CA HIS A 30 -7.68 10.51 5.95
C HIS A 30 -6.73 9.78 6.90
N PHE A 31 -5.61 9.28 6.38
CA PHE A 31 -4.62 8.55 7.17
C PHE A 31 -3.19 8.81 6.68
N ARG A 32 -2.21 8.53 7.54
CA ARG A 32 -0.78 8.69 7.23
C ARG A 32 -0.23 7.43 6.55
N CYS A 33 0.50 7.61 5.46
CA CYS A 33 1.21 6.57 4.71
C CYS A 33 2.72 6.71 4.91
N LYS A 34 3.29 5.96 5.85
CA LYS A 34 4.73 6.08 6.19
C LYS A 34 5.67 5.49 5.12
N ASP A 35 5.30 4.38 4.50
CA ASP A 35 6.22 3.60 3.66
C ASP A 35 5.57 3.18 2.34
N ARG A 36 5.53 4.07 1.34
CA ARG A 36 4.96 3.76 0.01
C ARG A 36 5.84 2.87 -0.88
N ILE A 37 7.12 2.73 -0.54
CA ILE A 37 8.16 2.08 -1.38
C ILE A 37 8.31 0.58 -1.08
N LEU A 38 7.75 0.08 0.03
CA LEU A 38 7.99 -1.30 0.47
C LEU A 38 7.33 -2.37 -0.39
N LEU A 39 6.25 -2.02 -1.10
CA LEU A 39 5.56 -2.98 -1.95
C LEU A 39 6.29 -3.10 -3.29
N ARG A 40 6.87 -4.27 -3.53
CA ARG A 40 7.60 -4.60 -4.76
C ARG A 40 6.70 -4.51 -6.00
N THR A 41 7.28 -4.16 -7.15
CA THR A 41 6.54 -3.94 -8.41
C THR A 41 5.89 -5.22 -8.95
N ASP A 42 6.56 -6.37 -8.81
CA ASP A 42 6.05 -7.69 -9.20
C ASP A 42 4.75 -8.02 -8.46
N MET A 43 4.67 -7.72 -7.17
CA MET A 43 3.47 -7.94 -6.37
C MET A 43 2.31 -7.03 -6.82
N LYS A 44 2.61 -5.77 -7.18
CA LYS A 44 1.61 -4.84 -7.73
C LYS A 44 1.06 -5.35 -9.07
N GLU A 45 1.92 -5.89 -9.91
CA GLU A 45 1.51 -6.48 -11.19
C GLU A 45 0.64 -7.71 -10.98
N LYS A 46 1.05 -8.65 -10.13
CA LYS A 46 0.25 -9.84 -9.80
C LYS A 46 -1.13 -9.46 -9.29
N PHE A 47 -1.21 -8.56 -8.31
CA PHE A 47 -2.49 -8.05 -7.83
C PHE A 47 -3.36 -7.44 -8.94
N ASN A 48 -2.76 -6.72 -9.89
CA ASN A 48 -3.53 -6.12 -10.99
C ASN A 48 -4.09 -7.16 -11.99
N TYR A 49 -3.43 -8.30 -12.19
CA TYR A 49 -3.81 -9.26 -13.23
C TYR A 49 -4.45 -10.55 -12.70
N GLU A 50 -4.17 -10.95 -11.46
CA GLU A 50 -4.61 -12.23 -10.87
C GLU A 50 -5.89 -12.11 -10.04
N VAL A 51 -6.50 -10.93 -9.94
CA VAL A 51 -7.78 -10.73 -9.25
C VAL A 51 -8.96 -11.23 -10.10
N ASP A 52 -9.83 -12.06 -9.52
CA ASP A 52 -11.07 -12.46 -10.18
C ASP A 52 -12.03 -11.28 -10.31
N ARG A 53 -12.36 -10.94 -11.56
CA ARG A 53 -13.30 -9.87 -11.91
C ARG A 53 -14.63 -10.40 -12.45
N SER A 54 -14.87 -11.71 -12.34
CA SER A 54 -16.09 -12.36 -12.84
C SER A 54 -17.37 -11.82 -12.19
N SER A 55 -17.30 -11.36 -10.93
CA SER A 55 -18.41 -10.69 -10.25
C SER A 55 -17.93 -9.60 -9.28
N PRO A 56 -18.77 -8.60 -8.96
CA PRO A 56 -18.45 -7.59 -7.95
C PRO A 56 -18.11 -8.18 -6.58
N SER A 57 -18.83 -9.23 -6.17
CA SER A 57 -18.60 -9.91 -4.89
C SER A 57 -17.27 -10.68 -4.89
N ASN A 58 -16.95 -11.39 -5.97
CA ASN A 58 -15.67 -12.10 -6.09
C ASN A 58 -14.51 -11.10 -6.06
N LYS A 59 -14.64 -9.98 -6.77
CA LYS A 59 -13.64 -8.92 -6.77
C LYS A 59 -13.34 -8.38 -5.36
N LEU A 60 -14.37 -8.16 -4.55
CA LEU A 60 -14.20 -7.69 -3.17
C LEU A 60 -13.60 -8.76 -2.27
N ARG A 61 -14.04 -10.01 -2.39
CA ARG A 61 -13.51 -11.12 -1.62
C ARG A 61 -12.02 -11.35 -1.92
N ASP A 62 -11.66 -11.32 -3.20
CA ASP A 62 -10.29 -11.48 -3.66
C ASP A 62 -9.43 -10.30 -3.23
N LEU A 63 -9.95 -9.06 -3.28
CA LEU A 63 -9.26 -7.89 -2.73
C LEU A 63 -8.89 -8.09 -1.25
N VAL A 64 -9.82 -8.62 -0.44
CA VAL A 64 -9.56 -8.89 0.98
C VAL A 64 -8.52 -9.99 1.15
N ALA A 65 -8.58 -11.07 0.37
CA ALA A 65 -7.58 -12.13 0.39
C ALA A 65 -6.18 -11.60 0.04
N TRP A 66 -6.06 -10.89 -1.09
CA TRP A 66 -4.82 -10.23 -1.52
C TRP A 66 -4.29 -9.22 -0.50
N SER A 67 -5.17 -8.57 0.28
CA SER A 67 -4.74 -7.63 1.31
C SER A 67 -3.94 -8.32 2.41
N TRP A 68 -4.27 -9.56 2.77
CA TRP A 68 -3.49 -10.36 3.72
C TRP A 68 -2.11 -10.70 3.15
N ASP A 69 -2.06 -11.21 1.92
CA ASP A 69 -0.80 -11.57 1.25
C ASP A 69 0.13 -10.34 1.11
N ILE A 70 -0.43 -9.19 0.74
CA ILE A 70 0.30 -7.91 0.65
C ILE A 70 0.85 -7.49 2.02
N MET A 71 0.09 -7.66 3.10
CA MET A 71 0.55 -7.31 4.46
C MET A 71 1.71 -8.20 4.92
N ASP A 72 1.67 -9.50 4.61
CA ASP A 72 2.74 -10.43 4.94
C ASP A 72 4.02 -10.09 4.18
N GLU A 73 3.91 -9.75 2.90
CA GLU A 73 5.02 -9.30 2.06
C GLU A 73 5.62 -7.98 2.52
N ILE A 74 4.80 -7.00 2.90
CA ILE A 74 5.28 -5.75 3.50
C ILE A 74 6.03 -6.03 4.81
N THR A 75 5.51 -6.94 5.63
CA THR A 75 6.15 -7.33 6.90
C THR A 75 7.50 -7.99 6.66
N TYR A 76 7.58 -8.90 5.68
CA TYR A 76 8.83 -9.51 5.24
C TYR A 76 9.82 -8.47 4.71
N ALA A 77 9.38 -7.58 3.81
CA ALA A 77 10.21 -6.51 3.25
C ALA A 77 10.77 -5.61 4.35
N ARG A 78 9.95 -5.19 5.33
CA ARG A 78 10.43 -4.41 6.50
C ARG A 78 11.54 -5.12 7.25
N ARG A 79 11.39 -6.42 7.51
CA ARG A 79 12.43 -7.22 8.20
C ARG A 79 13.73 -7.25 7.41
N ILE A 80 13.66 -7.51 6.11
CA ILE A 80 14.83 -7.53 5.22
C ILE A 80 15.53 -6.17 5.16
N HIS A 81 14.76 -5.08 5.02
CA HIS A 81 15.27 -3.71 4.98
C HIS A 81 15.80 -3.22 6.34
N SER A 82 15.38 -3.81 7.45
CA SER A 82 15.90 -3.45 8.79
C SER A 82 17.33 -3.93 9.04
N ASN A 83 17.81 -4.92 8.27
CA ASN A 83 19.15 -5.46 8.39
C ASN A 83 20.03 -5.02 7.19
N ARG A 84 21.10 -4.27 7.51
CA ARG A 84 22.03 -3.68 6.53
C ARG A 84 22.76 -4.72 5.67
N PHE A 85 23.01 -5.93 6.20
CA PHE A 85 23.67 -6.99 5.45
C PHE A 85 22.74 -7.62 4.41
N THR A 86 21.46 -7.82 4.73
CA THR A 86 20.45 -8.31 3.78
C THR A 86 20.20 -7.33 2.65
N LEU A 87 20.21 -6.02 2.93
CA LEU A 87 20.09 -4.97 1.92
C LEU A 87 21.17 -5.05 0.83
N PHE A 88 22.41 -5.41 1.22
CA PHE A 88 23.50 -5.60 0.26
C PHE A 88 23.14 -6.71 -0.73
N PHE A 89 22.75 -7.90 -0.25
CA PHE A 89 22.42 -9.03 -1.13
C PHE A 89 21.15 -8.85 -1.97
N VAL A 90 20.17 -8.09 -1.49
CA VAL A 90 18.92 -7.82 -2.23
C VAL A 90 19.12 -6.78 -3.34
N LYS A 91 20.09 -5.87 -3.22
CA LYS A 91 20.37 -4.84 -4.24
C LYS A 91 21.10 -5.39 -5.49
N TYR A 92 21.68 -6.59 -5.42
CA TYR A 92 22.42 -7.24 -6.52
C TYR A 92 21.62 -8.34 -7.25
N ARG A 93 20.29 -8.35 -7.11
CA ARG A 93 19.38 -9.19 -7.89
C ARG A 93 18.50 -8.30 -8.75
#